data_AF-A0A3D6BUS0-F1
#
_entry.id   AF-A0A3D6BUS0-F1
#
_cell.length_a   1.000
_cell.length_b   1.000
_cell.length_c   1.000
_cell.angle_alpha   90.00
_cell.angle_beta   90.00
_cell.angle_gamma   90.00
#
_symmetry.space_group_name_H-M   'P 1'
#
loop_
_entity.id
_entity.type
_entity.pdbx_description
1 polymer ?
#
loop_
_entity_poly.entity_id
_entity_poly.type
_entity_poly.pdbx_seq_one_letter_code
_entity_poly.pdbx_strand_id
1 'polypeptide(L)'
;MAHFAKISDDNEVLSVVVVDNKDVLNDSNEEEESVGQQYLETHSNWPANKWIQTSCNTFNNTHRLDGTPFRGNFAAVGSIWDPVNQIFWNPQPYPSWVKNTTHAVWDAPIAAPTEINDNNGSDPLVWNWDIVWNEAVHQSDNSKGWEATKSNDSEKTVHEWNGTAWVVK
;
A
#
# COMPACT_ATOMS: atom_id res chain seq x y z
N MET A 1 13.60 -18.19 3.28
CA MET A 1 12.47 -18.52 2.39
C MET A 1 12.21 -17.31 1.51
N ALA A 2 12.24 -17.49 0.19
CA ALA A 2 11.94 -16.44 -0.79
C ALA A 2 10.44 -16.44 -1.11
N HIS A 3 9.85 -15.26 -1.35
CA HIS A 3 8.44 -15.14 -1.71
C HIS A 3 8.32 -14.69 -3.16
N PHE A 4 7.37 -15.27 -3.90
CA PHE A 4 7.10 -14.92 -5.29
C PHE A 4 5.61 -14.68 -5.50
N ALA A 5 5.28 -13.60 -6.20
CA ALA A 5 3.95 -13.28 -6.65
C ALA A 5 3.72 -13.85 -8.04
N LYS A 6 2.68 -14.66 -8.19
CA LYS A 6 2.12 -15.05 -9.49
C LYS A 6 1.32 -13.88 -10.04
N ILE A 7 1.65 -13.37 -11.22
CA ILE A 7 0.88 -12.27 -11.84
C ILE A 7 0.15 -12.72 -13.11
N SER A 8 -0.95 -12.04 -13.42
CA SER A 8 -1.73 -12.19 -14.66
C SER A 8 -1.08 -11.45 -15.84
N ASP A 9 -1.75 -11.45 -16.99
CA ASP A 9 -1.34 -10.63 -18.13
C ASP A 9 -1.54 -9.13 -17.92
N ASP A 10 -2.48 -8.76 -17.06
CA ASP A 10 -2.75 -7.37 -16.65
C ASP A 10 -1.91 -6.96 -15.42
N ASN A 11 -0.91 -7.76 -15.05
CA ASN A 11 -0.04 -7.59 -13.88
C ASN A 11 -0.75 -7.70 -12.52
N GLU A 12 -1.97 -8.23 -12.45
CA GLU A 12 -2.65 -8.49 -11.20
C GLU A 12 -2.03 -9.69 -10.47
N VAL A 13 -1.76 -9.55 -9.18
CA VAL A 13 -1.27 -10.63 -8.32
C VAL A 13 -2.39 -11.62 -8.03
N LEU A 14 -2.23 -12.85 -8.53
CA LEU A 14 -3.19 -13.94 -8.39
C LEU A 14 -2.95 -14.77 -7.12
N SER A 15 -1.68 -14.92 -6.72
CA SER A 15 -1.27 -15.68 -5.53
C SER A 15 0.14 -15.31 -5.12
N VAL A 16 0.47 -15.50 -3.84
CA VAL A 16 1.85 -15.43 -3.35
C VAL A 16 2.26 -16.79 -2.82
N VAL A 17 3.40 -17.29 -3.27
CA VAL A 17 3.96 -18.57 -2.87
C VAL A 17 5.29 -18.37 -2.18
N VAL A 18 5.70 -19.37 -1.41
CA VAL A 18 6.99 -19.39 -0.75
C VAL A 18 7.85 -20.49 -1.37
N VAL A 19 9.07 -20.13 -1.71
CA VAL A 19 10.09 -21.01 -2.28
C VAL A 19 11.21 -21.18 -1.27
N ASP A 20 11.73 -22.40 -1.16
CA ASP A 20 12.89 -22.67 -0.32
C ASP A 20 14.10 -21.91 -0.86
N ASN A 21 14.98 -21.44 0.04
CA ASN A 21 16.14 -20.65 -0.38
C ASN A 21 17.06 -21.43 -1.32
N LYS A 22 17.22 -22.74 -1.10
CA LYS A 22 18.04 -23.60 -1.96
C LYS A 22 17.57 -23.62 -3.42
N ASP A 23 16.28 -23.39 -3.66
CA ASP A 23 15.65 -23.48 -4.98
C ASP A 23 15.67 -22.12 -5.71
N VAL A 24 16.29 -21.10 -5.11
CA VAL A 24 16.52 -19.77 -5.71
C VAL A 24 18.00 -19.39 -5.77
N LEU A 25 18.91 -20.31 -5.47
CA LEU A 25 20.35 -20.08 -5.55
C LEU A 25 20.88 -20.39 -6.96
N ASN A 26 21.72 -19.51 -7.49
CA ASN A 26 22.49 -19.78 -8.70
C ASN A 26 23.72 -20.69 -8.43
N ASP A 27 24.50 -20.98 -9.47
CA ASP A 27 25.69 -21.85 -9.39
C ASP A 27 26.78 -21.33 -8.40
N SER A 28 26.72 -20.05 -8.04
CA SER A 28 27.60 -19.39 -7.06
C SER A 28 27.05 -19.43 -5.63
N ASN A 29 25.90 -20.07 -5.38
CA ASN A 29 25.14 -20.04 -4.12
C ASN A 29 24.63 -18.65 -3.72
N GLU A 30 24.34 -17.78 -4.69
CA GLU A 30 23.74 -16.46 -4.46
C GLU A 30 22.25 -16.49 -4.84
N GLU A 31 21.38 -15.80 -4.08
CA GLU A 31 19.96 -15.72 -4.43
C GLU A 31 19.76 -14.94 -5.73
N GLU A 32 19.05 -15.53 -6.70
CA GLU A 32 18.78 -14.93 -8.00
C GLU A 32 17.31 -15.13 -8.39
N GLU A 33 16.61 -14.04 -8.67
CA GLU A 33 15.17 -14.06 -9.02
C GLU A 33 14.87 -15.00 -10.20
N SER A 34 15.73 -15.00 -11.21
CA SER A 34 15.60 -15.81 -12.44
C SER A 34 15.56 -17.32 -12.15
N VAL A 35 16.34 -17.77 -11.15
CA VAL A 35 16.39 -19.18 -10.73
C VAL A 35 15.07 -19.59 -10.10
N GLY A 36 14.55 -18.76 -9.18
CA GLY A 36 13.24 -18.98 -8.57
C GLY A 36 12.09 -18.93 -9.57
N GLN A 37 12.15 -18.02 -10.55
CA GLN A 37 11.21 -17.95 -11.67
C GLN A 37 11.19 -19.26 -12.48
N GLN A 38 12.36 -19.78 -12.85
CA GLN A 38 12.48 -21.02 -13.63
C GLN A 38 12.02 -22.25 -12.83
N TYR A 39 12.35 -22.29 -11.54
CA TYR A 39 11.87 -23.32 -10.64
C TYR A 39 10.33 -23.34 -10.60
N LEU A 40 9.71 -22.18 -10.41
CA LEU A 40 8.26 -22.07 -10.35
C LEU A 40 7.59 -22.40 -11.68
N GLU A 41 8.17 -22.02 -12.81
CA GLU A 41 7.69 -22.41 -14.14
C GLU A 41 7.66 -23.94 -14.30
N THR A 42 8.76 -24.60 -13.92
CA THR A 42 8.91 -26.07 -14.01
C THR A 42 7.88 -26.82 -13.18
N HIS A 43 7.55 -26.31 -11.99
CA HIS A 43 6.68 -27.01 -11.03
C HIS A 43 5.21 -26.54 -11.05
N SER A 44 4.92 -25.39 -11.65
CA SER A 44 3.58 -24.77 -11.63
C SER A 44 2.98 -24.55 -13.02
N ASN A 45 3.72 -24.79 -14.10
CA ASN A 45 3.30 -24.56 -15.48
C ASN A 45 2.76 -23.13 -15.72
N TRP A 46 3.49 -22.13 -15.21
CA TRP A 46 3.19 -20.72 -15.37
C TRP A 46 4.47 -19.97 -15.78
N PRO A 47 4.42 -19.04 -16.76
CA PRO A 47 5.63 -18.47 -17.35
C PRO A 47 6.59 -17.88 -16.31
N ALA A 48 7.88 -18.16 -16.45
CA ALA A 48 8.92 -17.72 -15.52
C ALA A 48 8.86 -16.20 -15.26
N ASN A 49 8.73 -15.40 -16.31
CA ASN A 49 8.65 -13.93 -16.23
C ASN A 49 7.36 -13.38 -15.57
N LYS A 50 6.41 -14.25 -15.22
CA LYS A 50 5.17 -13.90 -14.49
C LYS A 50 5.24 -14.26 -13.01
N TRP A 51 6.42 -14.64 -12.53
CA TRP A 51 6.72 -14.79 -11.11
C TRP A 51 7.62 -13.65 -10.67
N ILE A 52 7.14 -12.77 -9.81
CA ILE A 52 7.92 -11.61 -9.36
C ILE A 52 8.30 -11.81 -7.90
N GLN A 53 9.60 -11.78 -7.59
CA GLN A 53 10.04 -11.92 -6.21
C GLN A 53 9.56 -10.73 -5.38
N THR A 54 9.19 -10.99 -4.14
CA THR A 54 8.69 -9.98 -3.21
C THR A 54 9.21 -10.24 -1.80
N SER A 55 9.19 -9.24 -0.93
CA SER A 55 9.68 -9.34 0.44
C SER A 55 8.56 -9.06 1.43
N CYS A 56 8.20 -10.05 2.25
CA CYS A 56 7.22 -9.87 3.33
C CYS A 56 7.69 -8.89 4.40
N ASN A 57 8.95 -8.47 4.39
CA ASN A 57 9.53 -7.48 5.28
C ASN A 57 9.40 -6.03 4.77
N THR A 58 8.93 -5.80 3.54
CA THR A 58 8.89 -4.45 2.95
C THR A 58 7.46 -3.93 2.83
N PHE A 59 7.19 -2.74 3.38
CA PHE A 59 5.94 -2.00 3.23
C PHE A 59 6.23 -0.50 3.15
N ASN A 60 5.51 0.23 2.31
CA ASN A 60 5.67 1.68 2.12
C ASN A 60 7.14 2.08 1.90
N ASN A 61 7.82 1.31 1.04
CA ASN A 61 9.24 1.42 0.71
C ASN A 61 10.17 1.40 1.95
N THR A 62 9.75 0.72 3.02
CA THR A 62 10.50 0.59 4.29
C THR A 62 10.64 -0.88 4.66
N HIS A 63 11.83 -1.30 5.07
CA HIS A 63 12.07 -2.66 5.55
C HIS A 63 11.87 -2.73 7.07
N ARG A 64 11.02 -3.64 7.55
CA ARG A 64 10.64 -3.72 8.99
C ARG A 64 11.75 -4.14 9.96
N LEU A 65 12.87 -4.63 9.42
CA LEU A 65 14.06 -5.05 10.19
C LEU A 65 15.31 -4.23 9.78
N ASP A 66 15.12 -2.97 9.36
CA ASP A 66 16.21 -2.05 8.96
C ASP A 66 17.14 -2.57 7.84
N GLY A 67 16.60 -3.45 6.98
CA GLY A 67 17.25 -3.97 5.79
C GLY A 67 17.01 -3.10 4.56
N THR A 68 17.34 -3.62 3.39
CA THR A 68 17.03 -2.92 2.13
C THR A 68 15.58 -3.20 1.72
N PRO A 69 14.73 -2.16 1.55
CA PRO A 69 13.39 -2.32 0.99
C PRO A 69 13.44 -2.96 -0.40
N PHE A 70 12.56 -3.91 -0.67
CA PHE A 70 12.48 -4.57 -1.98
C PHE A 70 11.06 -4.49 -2.54
N ARG A 71 10.96 -4.02 -3.79
CA ARG A 71 9.71 -3.83 -4.55
C ARG A 71 8.66 -2.90 -3.92
N GLY A 72 9.08 -2.00 -3.03
CA GLY A 72 8.24 -1.00 -2.37
C GLY A 72 7.24 -1.57 -1.35
N ASN A 73 6.50 -2.61 -1.71
CA ASN A 73 5.53 -3.30 -0.87
C ASN A 73 5.63 -4.82 -1.08
N PHE A 74 5.24 -5.57 -0.05
CA PHE A 74 4.92 -6.98 -0.20
C PHE A 74 3.73 -7.16 -1.14
N ALA A 75 3.83 -8.13 -2.06
CA ALA A 75 2.72 -8.46 -2.93
C ALA A 75 1.55 -9.03 -2.11
N ALA A 76 0.33 -8.62 -2.46
CA ALA A 76 -0.90 -9.19 -1.93
C ALA A 76 -1.83 -9.56 -3.09
N VAL A 77 -2.70 -10.54 -2.90
CA VAL A 77 -3.68 -10.93 -3.92
C VAL A 77 -4.57 -9.74 -4.26
N GLY A 78 -4.77 -9.48 -5.56
CA GLY A 78 -5.52 -8.31 -6.07
C GLY A 78 -4.70 -7.03 -6.20
N SER A 79 -3.45 -7.00 -5.71
CA SER A 79 -2.52 -5.89 -5.97
C SER A 79 -2.01 -5.93 -7.42
N ILE A 80 -1.58 -4.79 -7.95
CA ILE A 80 -1.04 -4.67 -9.31
C ILE A 80 0.48 -4.53 -9.25
N TRP A 81 1.19 -5.35 -10.03
CA TRP A 81 2.60 -5.18 -10.29
C TRP A 81 2.85 -4.03 -11.29
N ASP A 82 3.66 -3.06 -10.90
CA ASP A 82 4.11 -1.96 -11.76
C ASP A 82 5.53 -2.26 -12.25
N PRO A 83 5.71 -2.76 -13.48
CA PRO A 83 7.03 -3.14 -13.99
C PRO A 83 7.95 -1.94 -14.26
N VAL A 84 7.39 -0.73 -14.37
CA VAL A 84 8.17 0.50 -14.65
C VAL A 84 8.86 0.97 -13.37
N ASN A 85 8.10 1.08 -12.28
CA ASN A 85 8.63 1.50 -10.98
C ASN A 85 9.14 0.34 -10.13
N GLN A 86 8.87 -0.89 -10.57
CA GLN A 86 9.17 -2.12 -9.84
C GLN A 86 8.52 -2.17 -8.45
N ILE A 87 7.24 -1.77 -8.36
CA ILE A 87 6.48 -1.69 -7.11
C ILE A 87 5.21 -2.54 -7.18
N PHE A 88 4.88 -3.24 -6.10
CA PHE A 88 3.53 -3.78 -5.91
C PHE A 88 2.60 -2.71 -5.34
N TRP A 89 1.50 -2.46 -6.04
CA TRP A 89 0.50 -1.48 -5.65
C TRP A 89 -0.76 -2.18 -5.15
N ASN A 90 -1.12 -1.94 -3.90
CA ASN A 90 -2.46 -2.28 -3.42
C ASN A 90 -3.52 -1.54 -4.26
N PRO A 91 -4.77 -2.03 -4.30
CA PRO A 91 -5.86 -1.34 -4.97
C PRO A 91 -5.89 0.14 -4.62
N GLN A 92 -6.05 0.97 -5.65
CA GLN A 92 -6.14 2.42 -5.48
C GLN A 92 -7.33 2.74 -4.56
N PRO A 93 -7.12 3.44 -3.43
CA PRO A 93 -8.20 3.70 -2.47
C PRO A 93 -9.33 4.53 -3.08
N TYR A 94 -8.97 5.58 -3.83
CA TYR A 94 -9.90 6.47 -4.52
C TYR A 94 -9.32 6.93 -5.85
N PRO A 95 -10.15 7.17 -6.88
CA PRO A 95 -9.70 7.61 -8.20
C PRO A 95 -8.84 8.88 -8.20
N SER A 96 -9.09 9.80 -7.27
CA SER A 96 -8.33 11.05 -7.13
C SER A 96 -6.93 10.88 -6.50
N TRP A 97 -6.65 9.75 -5.87
CA TRP A 97 -5.37 9.51 -5.21
C TRP A 97 -4.31 9.09 -6.21
N VAL A 98 -3.10 9.63 -6.09
CA VAL A 98 -2.02 9.42 -7.07
C VAL A 98 -0.90 8.56 -6.48
N LYS A 99 -0.17 7.85 -7.32
CA LYS A 99 0.98 7.06 -6.88
C LYS A 99 2.12 7.98 -6.39
N ASN A 100 2.58 7.75 -5.17
CA ASN A 100 3.85 8.25 -4.69
C ASN A 100 4.89 7.11 -4.75
N THR A 101 5.68 7.08 -5.82
CA THR A 101 6.66 6.02 -6.06
C THR A 101 7.83 6.06 -5.08
N THR A 102 8.13 7.21 -4.47
CA THR A 102 9.18 7.35 -3.46
C THR A 102 8.85 6.59 -2.18
N HIS A 103 7.58 6.62 -1.78
CA HIS A 103 7.11 5.98 -0.53
C HIS A 103 6.28 4.72 -0.80
N ALA A 104 6.05 4.34 -2.06
CA ALA A 104 5.21 3.22 -2.46
C ALA A 104 3.79 3.27 -1.84
N VAL A 105 3.22 4.46 -1.72
CA VAL A 105 1.87 4.72 -1.17
C VAL A 105 1.02 5.52 -2.15
N TRP A 106 -0.29 5.45 -1.95
CA TRP A 106 -1.23 6.33 -2.64
C TRP A 106 -1.37 7.63 -1.85
N ASP A 107 -1.08 8.75 -2.47
CA ASP A 107 -1.24 10.08 -1.87
C ASP A 107 -2.61 10.66 -2.23
N ALA A 108 -3.34 11.13 -1.22
CA ALA A 108 -4.50 11.96 -1.42
C ALA A 108 -4.10 13.31 -2.05
N PRO A 109 -4.96 13.93 -2.88
CA PRO A 109 -4.65 15.20 -3.52
C PRO A 109 -4.62 16.37 -2.52
N ILE A 110 -5.20 16.21 -1.34
CA ILE A 110 -5.18 17.17 -0.24
C ILE A 110 -4.48 16.52 0.95
N ALA A 111 -3.52 17.24 1.55
CA ALA A 111 -2.79 16.78 2.73
C ALA A 111 -3.75 16.31 3.84
N ALA A 112 -3.38 15.22 4.52
CA ALA A 112 -4.18 14.67 5.60
C ALA A 112 -4.39 15.72 6.72
N PRO A 113 -5.56 15.75 7.38
CA PRO A 113 -5.81 16.65 8.50
C PRO A 113 -4.81 16.46 9.63
N THR A 114 -4.35 17.58 10.21
CA THR A 114 -3.38 17.57 11.32
C THR A 114 -4.06 17.51 12.69
N GLU A 115 -5.29 17.99 12.79
CA GLU A 115 -6.10 17.89 14.00
C GLU A 115 -6.84 16.55 14.02
N ILE A 116 -6.27 15.56 14.71
CA ILE A 116 -6.82 14.19 14.72
C ILE A 116 -7.50 13.82 16.05
N ASN A 117 -7.21 14.55 17.14
CA ASN A 117 -7.78 14.30 18.46
C ASN A 117 -7.59 15.49 19.42
N ASP A 118 -8.05 15.32 20.65
CA ASP A 118 -8.07 16.34 21.71
C ASP A 118 -6.71 16.71 22.29
N ASN A 119 -5.66 15.96 21.97
CA ASN A 119 -4.38 16.15 22.67
C ASN A 119 -3.13 15.85 21.85
N ASN A 120 -3.20 15.84 20.52
CA ASN A 120 -2.11 15.48 19.61
C ASN A 120 -1.24 14.29 20.10
N GLY A 121 -1.84 13.30 20.79
CA GLY A 121 -1.14 12.10 21.30
C GLY A 121 -0.81 12.02 22.80
N SER A 122 -1.33 12.89 23.68
CA SER A 122 -1.18 12.72 25.13
C SER A 122 -2.37 11.96 25.77
N ASP A 123 -2.07 11.06 26.71
CA ASP A 123 -3.02 10.15 27.41
C ASP A 123 -3.58 10.81 28.70
N PRO A 124 -4.90 10.71 29.02
CA PRO A 124 -5.93 9.97 28.28
C PRO A 124 -6.58 10.77 27.15
N LEU A 125 -6.83 10.07 26.05
CA LEU A 125 -7.61 10.54 24.90
C LEU A 125 -9.08 10.67 25.30
N VAL A 126 -9.63 11.90 25.29
CA VAL A 126 -11.06 12.12 25.59
C VAL A 126 -11.92 11.98 24.34
N TRP A 127 -11.39 12.38 23.18
CA TRP A 127 -12.06 12.23 21.90
C TRP A 127 -11.08 12.23 20.73
N ASN A 128 -11.51 11.69 19.60
CA ASN A 128 -10.78 11.70 18.33
C ASN A 128 -11.73 12.06 17.18
N TRP A 129 -11.14 12.49 16.08
CA TRP A 129 -11.85 12.63 14.82
C TRP A 129 -11.86 11.27 14.09
N ASP A 130 -13.05 10.82 13.71
CA ASP A 130 -13.24 9.70 12.79
C ASP A 130 -13.15 10.25 11.36
N ILE A 131 -11.94 10.31 10.82
CA ILE A 131 -11.60 11.00 9.56
C ILE A 131 -11.79 10.07 8.37
N VAL A 132 -12.45 10.55 7.32
CA VAL A 132 -12.67 9.84 6.06
C VAL A 132 -12.40 10.75 4.85
N TRP A 133 -11.95 10.14 3.75
CA TRP A 133 -11.89 10.80 2.45
C TRP A 133 -13.24 10.63 1.73
N ASN A 134 -13.88 11.73 1.38
CA ASN A 134 -15.10 11.77 0.59
C ASN A 134 -14.78 12.15 -0.85
N GLU A 135 -14.66 11.13 -1.69
CA GLU A 135 -14.38 11.30 -3.12
C GLU A 135 -15.43 12.15 -3.84
N ALA A 136 -16.72 12.00 -3.52
CA ALA A 136 -17.78 12.75 -4.18
C ALA A 136 -17.69 14.26 -3.88
N VAL A 137 -17.34 14.62 -2.64
CA VAL A 137 -17.07 16.01 -2.27
C VAL A 137 -15.88 16.54 -3.06
N HIS A 138 -14.77 15.79 -3.13
CA HIS A 138 -13.60 16.20 -3.89
C HIS A 138 -13.88 16.39 -5.39
N GLN A 139 -14.72 15.52 -5.97
CA GLN A 139 -15.14 15.66 -7.38
C GLN A 139 -16.01 16.90 -7.61
N SER A 140 -16.76 17.35 -6.61
CA SER A 140 -17.56 18.58 -6.70
C SER A 140 -16.74 19.86 -6.47
N ASP A 141 -15.73 19.79 -5.60
CA ASP A 141 -14.82 20.87 -5.25
C ASP A 141 -13.46 20.26 -4.91
N ASN A 142 -12.48 20.45 -5.81
CA ASN A 142 -11.16 19.84 -5.69
C ASN A 142 -10.30 20.43 -4.56
N SER A 143 -10.78 21.48 -3.88
CA SER A 143 -10.16 22.01 -2.66
C SER A 143 -10.66 21.34 -1.38
N LYS A 144 -11.66 20.44 -1.50
CA LYS A 144 -12.29 19.72 -0.40
C LYS A 144 -12.16 18.21 -0.58
N GLY A 145 -12.44 17.44 0.48
CA GLY A 145 -12.47 15.97 0.41
C GLY A 145 -12.40 15.29 1.77
N TRP A 146 -11.71 15.87 2.75
CA TRP A 146 -11.66 15.31 4.10
C TRP A 146 -12.92 15.69 4.89
N GLU A 147 -13.60 14.67 5.43
CA GLU A 147 -14.72 14.81 6.35
C GLU A 147 -14.42 14.07 7.65
N ALA A 148 -15.03 14.50 8.75
CA ALA A 148 -14.93 13.78 10.02
C ALA A 148 -16.16 13.93 10.90
N THR A 149 -16.36 12.96 11.77
CA THR A 149 -17.25 13.08 12.94
C THR A 149 -16.44 12.95 14.21
N LYS A 150 -16.86 13.62 15.27
CA LYS A 150 -16.19 13.52 16.56
C LYS A 150 -16.65 12.26 17.29
N SER A 151 -15.73 11.50 17.87
CA SER A 151 -16.06 10.19 18.46
C SER A 151 -17.00 10.29 19.67
N ASN A 152 -16.93 11.39 20.42
CA ASN A 152 -17.79 11.67 21.57
C ASN A 152 -19.03 12.52 21.23
N ASP A 153 -19.25 12.87 19.95
CA ASP A 153 -20.46 13.53 19.51
C ASP A 153 -21.56 12.49 19.23
N SER A 154 -22.59 12.47 20.08
CA SER A 154 -23.75 11.60 19.93
C SER A 154 -24.62 11.94 18.72
N GLU A 155 -24.60 13.19 18.25
CA GLU A 155 -25.38 13.64 17.10
C GLU A 155 -24.67 13.32 15.76
N LYS A 156 -23.39 12.93 15.82
CA LYS A 156 -22.55 12.60 14.66
C LYS A 156 -22.52 13.73 13.62
N THR A 157 -22.32 14.95 14.10
CA THR A 157 -22.18 16.15 13.28
C THR A 157 -20.99 15.98 12.32
N VAL A 158 -21.25 16.13 11.02
CA VAL A 158 -20.23 16.04 9.98
C VAL A 158 -19.49 17.36 9.86
N HIS A 159 -18.17 17.29 9.86
CA HIS A 159 -17.28 18.42 9.67
C HIS A 159 -16.47 18.23 8.39
N GLU A 160 -16.14 19.33 7.71
CA GLU A 160 -15.19 19.37 6.60
C GLU A 160 -13.86 19.99 7.04
N TRP A 161 -12.76 19.48 6.51
CA TRP A 161 -11.44 20.07 6.74
C TRP A 161 -11.20 21.23 5.78
N ASN A 162 -10.90 22.43 6.32
CA ASN A 162 -10.61 23.61 5.50
C ASN A 162 -9.10 23.85 5.24
N GLY A 163 -8.25 22.89 5.63
CA GLY A 163 -6.79 23.01 5.57
C GLY A 163 -6.13 23.34 6.92
N THR A 164 -6.87 23.91 7.87
CA THR A 164 -6.33 24.30 9.19
C THR A 164 -7.18 23.86 10.37
N ALA A 165 -8.49 23.66 10.19
CA ALA A 165 -9.41 23.23 11.22
C ALA A 165 -10.63 22.49 10.64
N TRP A 166 -11.31 21.74 11.50
CA TRP A 166 -12.62 21.16 11.21
C TRP A 166 -13.74 22.21 11.32
N VAL A 167 -14.52 22.36 10.26
CA VAL A 167 -15.66 23.28 10.20
C VAL A 167 -16.93 22.47 10.00
N VAL A 168 -17.99 22.79 10.76
CA VAL A 168 -19.30 22.14 10.58
C VAL A 168 -19.78 22.36 9.14
N LYS A 169 -20.20 21.27 8.50
CA LYS A 169 -20.68 21.27 7.11
C LYS A 169 -22.10 21.82 6.98
#